data_AF-A0A2N6E2M8-F1
#
_entry.id   AF-A0A2N6E2M8-F1
#
_cell.length_a   1.000
_cell.length_b   1.000
_cell.length_c   1.000
_cell.angle_alpha   90.00
_cell.angle_beta   90.00
_cell.angle_gamma   90.00
#
_symmetry.space_group_name_H-M   'P 1'
#
loop_
_entity.id
_entity.type
_entity.pdbx_description
1 polymer ?
#
loop_
_entity_poly.entity_id
_entity_poly.type
_entity_poly.pdbx_seq_one_letter_code
_entity_poly.pdbx_strand_id
1 'polypeptide(L)'
;VLKQINSYEVLIDKFHDQIISSYENVCRNLVQILPGERVCPRAHAVASGAKFSVSNKPRLVIFGFDQDQQSGKAWTPHYEKLKTLLPGRVLAKGKPVDFRTGIK
;
A
#
# COMPACT_ATOMS: atom_id res chain seq x y z
N VAL A 1 -14.89 -4.25 -3.14
CA VAL A 1 -13.91 -3.14 -3.01
C VAL A 1 -14.16 -2.25 -1.80
N LEU A 2 -15.18 -1.38 -1.77
CA LEU A 2 -15.38 -0.44 -0.63
C LEU A 2 -15.50 -1.12 0.73
N LYS A 3 -16.32 -2.18 0.84
CA LYS A 3 -16.41 -2.98 2.07
C LYS A 3 -15.05 -3.50 2.53
N GLN A 4 -14.23 -3.98 1.60
CA GLN A 4 -12.89 -4.49 1.92
C GLN A 4 -11.95 -3.38 2.39
N ILE A 5 -12.00 -2.21 1.75
CA ILE A 5 -11.20 -1.05 2.18
C ILE A 5 -11.56 -0.67 3.61
N ASN A 6 -12.85 -0.56 3.94
CA ASN A 6 -13.30 -0.26 5.30
C ASN A 6 -12.90 -1.35 6.29
N SER A 7 -13.00 -2.63 5.91
CA SER A 7 -12.52 -3.73 6.76
C SER A 7 -11.01 -3.65 7.02
N TYR A 8 -10.21 -3.29 6.01
CA TYR A 8 -8.77 -3.09 6.20
C TYR A 8 -8.45 -1.86 7.05
N GLU A 9 -9.19 -0.76 6.92
CA GLU A 9 -9.05 0.40 7.83
C GLU A 9 -9.19 -0.05 9.29
N VAL A 10 -10.26 -0.77 9.61
CA VAL A 10 -10.52 -1.28 10.97
C VAL A 10 -9.42 -2.24 11.44
N LEU A 11 -8.94 -3.13 10.57
CA LEU A 11 -7.89 -4.07 10.93
C LEU A 11 -6.54 -3.40 11.16
N ILE A 12 -6.15 -2.46 10.30
CA ILE A 12 -4.89 -1.73 10.43
C ILE A 12 -4.91 -0.90 11.72
N ASP A 13 -6.04 -0.26 12.02
CA ASP A 13 -6.20 0.52 13.24
C ASP A 13 -6.12 -0.37 14.49
N LYS A 14 -6.87 -1.48 14.50
CA LYS A 14 -6.89 -2.46 15.60
C LYS A 14 -5.50 -3.06 15.89
N PHE A 15 -4.71 -3.30 14.86
CA PHE A 15 -3.41 -3.98 14.97
C PHE A 15 -2.23 -3.04 14.74
N HIS A 16 -2.43 -1.72 14.80
CA HIS A 16 -1.43 -0.72 14.44
C HIS A 16 -0.08 -0.94 15.12
N ASP A 17 -0.08 -1.05 16.45
CA ASP A 17 1.15 -1.21 17.24
C ASP A 17 1.80 -2.58 17.02
N GLN A 18 1.00 -3.61 16.74
CA GLN A 18 1.51 -4.93 16.38
C GLN A 18 2.18 -4.92 15.00
N ILE A 19 1.65 -4.17 14.04
CA ILE A 19 2.26 -4.01 12.72
C ILE A 19 3.61 -3.30 12.84
N ILE A 20 3.67 -2.21 13.62
CA ILE A 20 4.91 -1.46 13.86
C ILE A 20 5.96 -2.36 14.52
N SER A 21 5.64 -2.93 15.69
CA SER A 21 6.59 -3.77 16.44
C SER A 21 7.02 -5.00 15.64
N SER A 22 6.10 -5.63 14.89
CA SER A 22 6.46 -6.77 14.03
C SER A 22 7.39 -6.36 12.90
N TYR A 23 7.18 -5.20 12.28
CA TYR A 23 8.05 -4.69 11.23
C TYR A 23 9.46 -4.39 11.76
N GLU A 24 9.56 -3.75 12.93
CA GLU A 24 10.84 -3.52 13.63
C GLU A 24 11.56 -4.83 13.93
N ASN A 25 10.84 -5.82 14.47
CA ASN A 25 11.39 -7.14 14.77
C ASN A 25 11.94 -7.82 13.51
N VAL A 26 11.17 -7.80 12.42
CA VAL A 26 11.60 -8.38 11.15
C VAL A 26 12.84 -7.66 10.61
N CYS A 27 12.89 -6.33 10.64
CA CYS A 27 14.06 -5.58 10.21
C CYS A 27 15.30 -5.91 11.05
N ARG A 28 15.17 -6.00 12.39
CA ARG A 28 16.27 -6.40 13.27
C ARG A 28 16.75 -7.82 12.98
N ASN A 29 15.83 -8.76 12.82
CA ASN A 29 16.15 -10.15 12.52
C ASN A 29 16.85 -10.29 11.17
N LEU A 30 16.39 -9.55 10.14
CA LEU A 30 17.03 -9.56 8.82
C LEU A 30 18.48 -9.07 8.89
N VAL A 31 18.75 -7.99 9.64
CA VAL A 31 20.11 -7.46 9.84
C VAL A 31 21.01 -8.42 10.61
N GLN A 32 20.45 -9.20 11.54
CA GLN A 32 21.22 -10.17 12.33
C GLN A 32 21.57 -11.45 11.56
N ILE A 33 20.66 -11.92 10.70
CA ILE A 33 20.77 -13.23 10.04
C ILE A 33 21.49 -13.12 8.69
N LEU A 34 21.28 -12.02 7.95
CA LEU A 34 21.81 -11.86 6.61
C LEU A 34 23.06 -10.98 6.58
N PRO A 35 24.01 -11.25 5.65
CA PRO A 35 25.09 -10.31 5.40
C PRO A 35 24.52 -8.97 4.90
N GLY A 36 25.11 -7.86 5.33
CA GLY A 36 24.55 -6.51 5.14
C GLY A 36 24.22 -6.15 3.69
N GLU A 37 25.00 -6.63 2.71
CA GLU A 37 24.74 -6.42 1.27
C GLU A 37 23.41 -7.01 0.78
N ARG A 38 22.88 -8.01 1.50
CA ARG A 38 21.60 -8.67 1.19
C ARG A 38 20.41 -8.03 1.90
N VAL A 39 20.64 -7.04 2.75
CA VAL A 39 19.60 -6.32 3.49
C VAL A 39 19.38 -4.95 2.86
N CYS A 40 18.14 -4.60 2.56
CA CYS A 40 17.87 -3.31 1.94
C CYS A 40 18.17 -2.16 2.92
N PRO A 41 18.62 -0.99 2.43
CA PRO A 41 18.98 0.14 3.30
C PRO A 41 17.86 0.59 4.25
N ARG A 42 16.59 0.43 3.86
CA ARG A 42 15.44 0.76 4.71
C ARG A 42 15.32 -0.15 5.92
N ALA A 43 15.55 -1.45 5.74
CA ALA A 43 15.53 -2.38 6.87
C ALA A 43 16.68 -2.11 7.84
N HIS A 44 17.86 -1.74 7.33
CA HIS A 44 18.96 -1.24 8.17
C HIS A 44 18.57 0.02 8.94
N ALA A 45 17.98 1.02 8.28
CA ALA A 45 17.56 2.25 8.94
C ALA A 45 16.56 1.99 10.08
N VAL A 46 15.55 1.14 9.83
CA VAL A 46 14.54 0.78 10.85
C VAL A 46 15.18 0.01 12.01
N ALA A 47 16.06 -0.96 11.73
CA ALA A 47 16.78 -1.69 12.77
C ALA A 47 17.66 -0.77 13.63
N SER A 48 18.18 0.31 13.06
CA SER A 48 18.95 1.35 13.75
C SER A 48 18.09 2.44 14.43
N GLY A 49 16.76 2.29 14.44
CA GLY A 49 15.84 3.20 15.15
C GLY A 49 15.27 4.33 14.30
N ALA A 50 15.30 4.24 12.97
CA ALA A 50 14.60 5.20 12.12
C ALA A 50 13.09 5.17 12.38
N LYS A 51 12.49 6.36 12.53
CA LYS A 51 11.04 6.50 12.71
C LYS A 51 10.30 6.18 11.43
N PHE A 52 9.19 5.44 11.55
CA PHE A 52 8.26 5.17 10.47
C PHE A 52 6.83 5.13 11.03
N SER A 53 5.84 5.10 10.14
CA SER A 53 4.43 5.07 10.50
C SER A 53 3.64 4.20 9.53
N VAL A 54 2.56 3.58 10.02
CA VAL A 54 1.62 2.83 9.18
C VAL A 54 0.44 3.76 8.85
N SER A 55 0.13 3.90 7.57
CA SER A 55 -1.10 4.61 7.16
C SER A 55 -2.31 3.72 7.45
N ASN A 56 -3.23 4.19 8.29
CA ASN A 56 -4.53 3.55 8.53
C ASN A 56 -5.54 3.79 7.40
N LYS A 57 -5.14 4.48 6.32
CA LYS A 57 -5.96 4.71 5.12
C LYS A 57 -5.45 3.83 3.97
N PRO A 58 -6.05 2.65 3.74
CA PRO A 58 -5.76 1.83 2.57
C PRO A 58 -6.01 2.61 1.29
N ARG A 59 -5.24 2.27 0.26
CA ARG A 59 -5.31 2.88 -1.06
C ARG A 59 -5.60 1.80 -2.10
N LEU A 60 -6.41 2.13 -3.09
CA LEU A 60 -6.85 1.24 -4.16
C LEU A 60 -6.06 1.52 -5.43
N VAL A 61 -5.35 0.51 -5.92
CA VAL A 61 -4.69 0.56 -7.23
C VAL A 61 -5.35 -0.45 -8.14
N ILE A 62 -5.80 0.02 -9.30
CA ILE A 62 -6.52 -0.79 -10.28
C ILE A 62 -5.56 -1.04 -11.44
N PHE A 63 -5.33 -2.31 -11.74
CA PHE A 63 -4.52 -2.77 -12.87
C PHE A 63 -5.39 -3.53 -13.88
N GLY A 64 -4.86 -3.75 -15.08
CA GLY A 64 -5.42 -4.70 -16.04
C GLY A 64 -6.70 -4.24 -16.75
N PHE A 65 -7.00 -2.95 -16.75
CA PHE A 65 -8.05 -2.40 -17.60
C PHE A 65 -7.48 -2.00 -18.98
N ASP A 66 -8.13 -2.46 -20.04
CA ASP A 66 -7.82 -2.09 -21.43
C ASP A 66 -8.44 -0.73 -21.79
N GLN A 67 -8.16 -0.23 -23.00
CA GLN A 67 -8.59 1.10 -23.45
C GLN A 67 -10.13 1.20 -23.56
N ASP A 68 -10.79 0.08 -23.86
CA ASP A 68 -12.25 -0.05 -23.89
C ASP A 68 -12.87 0.02 -22.49
N GLN A 69 -12.18 -0.47 -21.46
CA GLN A 69 -12.57 -0.26 -20.06
C GLN A 69 -12.21 1.14 -19.56
N GLN A 70 -11.18 1.79 -20.10
CA GLN A 70 -10.79 3.16 -19.73
C GLN A 70 -11.79 4.22 -20.20
N SER A 71 -12.43 3.99 -21.35
CA SER A 71 -13.35 4.92 -22.02
C SER A 71 -14.78 4.38 -22.13
N GLY A 72 -15.01 3.15 -21.67
CA GLY A 72 -16.31 2.49 -21.69
C GLY A 72 -17.33 3.20 -20.80
N LYS A 73 -18.51 3.48 -21.38
CA LYS A 73 -19.62 4.17 -20.70
C LYS A 73 -20.05 3.53 -19.37
N ALA A 74 -19.77 2.23 -19.17
CA ALA A 74 -20.10 1.51 -17.94
C ALA A 74 -19.07 1.71 -16.81
N TRP A 75 -17.78 1.88 -17.12
CA TRP A 75 -16.73 1.95 -16.08
C TRP A 75 -16.57 3.35 -15.49
N THR A 76 -16.68 4.39 -16.32
CA THR A 76 -16.50 5.79 -15.89
C THR A 76 -17.35 6.15 -14.67
N PRO A 77 -18.65 5.83 -14.59
CA PRO A 77 -19.45 6.13 -13.40
C PRO A 77 -18.95 5.41 -12.13
N HIS A 78 -18.47 4.18 -12.26
CA HIS A 78 -17.92 3.42 -11.13
C HIS A 78 -16.60 4.02 -10.66
N TYR A 79 -15.72 4.41 -11.58
CA TYR A 79 -14.45 5.02 -11.24
C TYR A 79 -14.64 6.39 -10.57
N GLU A 80 -15.53 7.23 -11.08
CA GLU A 80 -15.85 8.51 -10.45
C GLU A 80 -16.49 8.33 -9.06
N LYS A 81 -17.39 7.35 -8.89
CA LYS A 81 -17.91 7.00 -7.56
C LYS A 81 -16.79 6.60 -6.60
N LEU A 82 -15.79 5.85 -7.06
CA LEU A 82 -14.64 5.47 -6.23
C LEU A 82 -13.78 6.68 -5.85
N LYS A 83 -13.49 7.60 -6.79
CA LYS A 83 -12.75 8.83 -6.47
C LYS A 83 -13.46 9.70 -5.45
N THR A 84 -14.77 9.84 -5.57
CA THR A 84 -15.58 10.63 -4.64
C THR A 84 -15.59 10.02 -3.25
N LEU A 85 -15.72 8.69 -3.14
CA LEU A 85 -15.76 8.00 -1.85
C LEU A 85 -14.37 7.83 -1.21
N LEU A 86 -13.30 7.87 -2.01
CA LEU A 86 -11.93 7.61 -1.58
C LEU A 86 -10.98 8.70 -2.14
N PRO A 87 -11.16 9.97 -1.73
CA PRO A 87 -10.43 11.09 -2.30
C PRO A 87 -8.92 10.93 -2.09
N GLY A 88 -8.15 11.00 -3.18
CA GLY A 88 -6.70 10.83 -3.17
C GLY A 88 -6.20 9.40 -2.89
N ARG A 89 -7.11 8.41 -2.80
CA ARG A 89 -6.77 7.02 -2.43
C ARG A 89 -7.04 6.02 -3.53
N VAL A 90 -7.31 6.47 -4.75
CA VAL A 90 -7.59 5.61 -5.90
C VAL A 90 -6.65 5.97 -7.06
N LEU A 91 -6.03 4.96 -7.66
CA LEU A 91 -5.22 5.10 -8.87
C LEU A 91 -5.60 4.02 -9.88
N ALA A 92 -6.16 4.45 -11.00
CA ALA A 92 -6.28 3.60 -12.18
C ALA A 92 -4.95 3.66 -12.96
N LYS A 93 -4.11 2.63 -12.82
CA LYS A 93 -2.76 2.57 -13.45
C LYS A 93 -2.73 1.82 -14.78
N GLY A 94 -3.64 0.85 -14.97
CA GLY A 94 -3.71 0.03 -16.18
C GLY A 94 -2.60 -1.02 -16.15
N LYS A 95 -1.57 -0.86 -16.98
CA LYS A 95 -0.41 -1.77 -16.96
C LYS A 95 0.43 -1.57 -15.68
N PRO A 96 0.85 -2.65 -15.00
CA PRO A 96 1.63 -2.58 -13.76
C PRO A 96 3.08 -2.10 -13.97
N VAL A 97 3.50 -1.87 -15.22
CA VAL A 97 4.84 -1.40 -15.56
C VAL A 97 5.20 -0.14 -14.78
N ASP A 98 6.38 -0.16 -14.16
CA ASP A 98 6.97 0.88 -13.32
C ASP A 98 6.21 1.28 -12.04
N PHE A 99 5.24 0.48 -11.60
CA PHE A 99 4.59 0.70 -10.32
C PHE A 99 5.49 0.23 -9.15
N ARG A 100 6.31 1.14 -8.59
CA ARG A 100 7.30 0.82 -7.54
C ARG A 100 6.98 1.39 -6.16
N THR A 101 6.26 2.49 -6.08
CA THR A 101 6.17 3.32 -4.85
C THR A 101 4.76 3.66 -4.39
N GLY A 102 3.75 2.95 -4.90
CA GLY A 102 2.37 3.18 -4.43
C GLY A 102 1.75 4.45 -4.99
N ILE A 103 0.63 4.83 -4.37
CA ILE A 103 0.04 6.17 -4.50
C ILE A 103 0.75 7.06 -3.48
N LYS A 104 1.31 8.19 -3.96
CA LYS A 104 1.98 9.19 -3.10
C LYS A 104 0.97 9.89 -2.20
#